data_AF-A0A7J3U4R3-F1
#
_entry.id   AF-A0A7J3U4R3-F1
#
_cell.length_a   1.000
_cell.length_b   1.000
_cell.length_c   1.000
_cell.angle_alpha   90.00
_cell.angle_beta   90.00
_cell.angle_gamma   90.00
#
_symmetry.space_group_name_H-M   'P 1'
#
loop_
_entity.id
_entity.type
_entity.pdbx_description
1 polymer ?
#
loop_
_entity_poly.entity_id
_entity_poly.type
_entity_poly.pdbx_seq_one_letter_code
_entity_poly.pdbx_strand_id
1 'polypeptide(L)'
;MPSLKVIVEGYAKEIENGWEANSTTTLIENEGNFIIVDPGMEEATLKNALVAEGLAAGDVDYVFLTHYHLDHILNVGMFRNAVLADGYYMYEGMKGTSHGTSPFGDGIEIM
;
A
#
# COMPACT_ATOMS: atom_id res chain seq x y z
N MET A 1 -7.80 17.20 5.91
CA MET A 1 -8.70 16.10 5.51
C MET A 1 -7.88 15.16 4.66
N PRO A 2 -7.97 13.84 4.90
CA PRO A 2 -7.27 12.88 4.07
C PRO A 2 -7.78 12.97 2.63
N SER A 3 -6.87 12.78 1.67
CA SER A 3 -7.21 12.59 0.26
C SER A 3 -6.96 11.14 -0.12
N LEU A 4 -7.73 10.63 -1.08
CA LEU A 4 -7.62 9.25 -1.56
C LEU A 4 -7.68 9.24 -3.08
N LYS A 5 -6.80 8.46 -3.70
CA LYS A 5 -6.78 8.23 -5.14
C LYS A 5 -6.42 6.78 -5.45
N VAL A 6 -7.20 6.15 -6.33
CA VAL A 6 -6.79 4.89 -6.96
C VAL A 6 -5.75 5.23 -8.03
N ILE A 7 -4.52 4.73 -7.85
CA ILE A 7 -3.41 5.00 -8.77
C ILE A 7 -3.12 3.80 -9.68
N VAL A 8 -3.56 2.60 -9.28
CA VAL A 8 -3.60 1.38 -10.11
C VAL A 8 -4.95 0.71 -9.89
N GLU A 9 -5.75 0.55 -10.96
CA GLU A 9 -6.94 -0.27 -10.91
C GLU A 9 -6.55 -1.76 -10.94
N GLY A 10 -6.98 -2.51 -9.92
CA GLY A 10 -6.74 -3.94 -9.84
C GLY A 10 -7.69 -4.75 -10.72
N TYR A 11 -7.36 -6.02 -10.88
CA TYR A 11 -8.18 -6.99 -11.58
C TYR A 11 -8.04 -8.38 -10.97
N ALA A 12 -9.05 -9.21 -11.20
CA ALA A 12 -9.01 -10.64 -10.91
C ALA A 12 -9.74 -11.37 -12.02
N LYS A 13 -9.02 -12.20 -12.77
CA LYS A 13 -9.54 -12.96 -13.89
C LYS A 13 -9.35 -14.45 -13.64
N GLU A 14 -10.45 -15.18 -13.66
CA GLU A 14 -10.43 -16.63 -13.58
C GLU A 14 -9.76 -17.23 -14.84
N ILE A 15 -8.88 -18.19 -14.62
CA ILE A 15 -8.22 -19.02 -15.64
C ILE A 15 -8.47 -20.50 -15.31
N GLU A 16 -8.17 -21.42 -16.23
CA GLU A 16 -8.53 -22.85 -16.12
C GLU A 16 -8.21 -23.50 -14.76
N ASN A 17 -7.11 -23.11 -14.11
CA ASN A 17 -6.68 -23.66 -12.82
C ASN A 17 -6.28 -22.57 -11.80
N GLY A 18 -6.93 -21.41 -11.81
CA GLY A 18 -6.62 -20.36 -10.83
C GLY A 18 -7.03 -18.96 -11.25
N TRP A 19 -6.20 -17.99 -10.88
CA TRP A 19 -6.46 -16.56 -11.08
C TRP A 19 -5.23 -15.85 -11.64
N GLU A 20 -5.47 -14.95 -12.58
CA GLU A 20 -4.56 -13.88 -12.96
C GLU A 20 -5.08 -12.60 -12.28
N ALA A 21 -4.32 -12.06 -11.34
CA ALA A 21 -4.79 -10.97 -10.48
C ALA A 21 -3.67 -9.99 -10.12
N ASN A 22 -4.06 -8.75 -9.88
CA ASN A 22 -3.24 -7.71 -9.27
C ASN A 22 -4.15 -6.83 -8.40
N SER A 23 -3.71 -6.48 -7.20
CA SER A 23 -4.51 -5.63 -6.31
C SER A 23 -4.72 -4.23 -6.88
N THR A 24 -5.81 -3.59 -6.47
CA THR A 24 -5.94 -2.14 -6.61
C THR A 24 -4.93 -1.49 -5.67
N THR A 25 -4.14 -0.54 -6.18
CA THR A 25 -3.26 0.27 -5.34
C THR A 25 -3.89 1.64 -5.12
N THR A 26 -4.05 2.00 -3.84
CA THR A 26 -4.60 3.28 -3.43
C THR A 26 -3.51 4.14 -2.80
N LEU A 27 -3.37 5.38 -3.26
CA LEU A 27 -2.60 6.42 -2.60
C LEU A 27 -3.51 7.21 -1.66
N ILE A 28 -3.10 7.34 -0.41
CA ILE A 28 -3.73 8.22 0.57
C ILE A 28 -2.71 9.28 0.98
N GLU A 29 -3.13 10.53 1.03
CA GLU A 29 -2.34 11.62 1.63
C GLU A 29 -3.05 12.10 2.89
N ASN A 30 -2.35 12.07 4.02
CA ASN A 30 -2.87 12.60 5.28
C ASN A 30 -1.77 13.21 6.12
N GLU A 31 -2.01 14.44 6.60
CA GLU A 31 -1.07 15.17 7.47
C GLU A 31 0.36 15.29 6.90
N GLY A 32 0.49 15.33 5.57
CA GLY A 32 1.76 15.39 4.87
C GLY A 32 2.48 14.05 4.71
N ASN A 33 1.84 12.94 5.11
CA ASN A 33 2.34 11.58 4.86
C ASN A 33 1.69 10.98 3.62
N PHE A 34 2.47 10.21 2.87
CA PHE A 34 1.99 9.38 1.77
C PHE A 34 1.88 7.92 2.19
N ILE A 35 0.68 7.35 2.00
CA ILE A 35 0.36 5.96 2.33
C ILE A 35 0.00 5.23 1.04
N ILE A 36 0.66 4.09 0.81
CA ILE A 36 0.29 3.14 -0.25
C ILE A 36 -0.46 1.97 0.37
N VAL A 37 -1.69 1.74 -0.08
CA VAL A 37 -2.47 0.54 0.27
C VAL A 37 -2.31 -0.48 -0.85
N ASP A 38 -1.85 -1.68 -0.50
CA ASP A 38 -1.68 -2.85 -1.38
C ASP A 38 -0.89 -2.54 -2.66
N PRO A 39 0.46 -2.61 -2.63
CA PRO A 39 1.31 -2.22 -3.76
C PRO A 39 1.28 -3.17 -4.97
N GLY A 40 0.49 -4.24 -4.92
CA GLY A 40 0.33 -5.12 -6.07
C GLY A 40 1.53 -6.04 -6.32
N MET A 41 1.52 -6.63 -7.51
CA MET A 41 2.62 -7.42 -8.05
C MET A 41 3.16 -6.94 -9.40
N GLU A 42 2.50 -6.00 -10.06
CA GLU A 42 2.98 -5.39 -11.32
C GLU A 42 3.90 -4.18 -11.07
N GLU A 43 5.19 -4.42 -10.82
CA GLU A 43 6.18 -3.38 -10.47
C GLU A 43 6.22 -2.19 -11.44
N ALA A 44 6.21 -2.44 -12.76
CA ALA A 44 6.30 -1.38 -13.77
C ALA A 44 5.05 -0.48 -13.76
N THR A 45 3.87 -1.09 -13.61
CA THR A 45 2.58 -0.39 -13.51
C THR A 45 2.59 0.52 -12.29
N LEU A 46 2.99 0.00 -11.12
CA LEU A 46 3.09 0.78 -9.89
C LEU A 46 4.08 1.95 -10.00
N LYS A 47 5.27 1.72 -10.57
CA LYS A 47 6.28 2.78 -10.76
C LYS A 47 5.77 3.92 -11.62
N ASN A 48 5.10 3.60 -12.72
CA ASN A 48 4.53 4.61 -13.61
C ASN A 48 3.42 5.40 -12.92
N ALA A 49 2.58 4.71 -12.13
CA ALA A 49 1.52 5.34 -11.35
C ALA A 49 2.08 6.33 -10.31
N LEU A 50 3.09 5.94 -9.54
CA LEU A 50 3.76 6.83 -8.57
C LEU A 50 4.34 8.08 -9.27
N VAL A 51 5.02 7.90 -10.40
CA VAL A 51 5.59 9.02 -11.18
C VAL A 51 4.50 9.96 -11.69
N ALA A 52 3.33 9.45 -12.08
CA ALA A 52 2.20 10.27 -12.50
C ALA A 52 1.62 11.13 -11.35
N GLU A 53 1.79 10.69 -10.10
CA GLU A 53 1.50 11.48 -8.89
C GLU A 53 2.67 12.38 -8.45
N GLY A 54 3.79 12.36 -9.18
CA GLY A 54 4.99 13.12 -8.82
C GLY A 54 5.78 12.53 -7.65
N LEU A 55 5.60 11.23 -7.36
CA LEU A 55 6.23 10.52 -6.25
C LEU A 55 7.26 9.49 -6.74
N ALA A 56 8.30 9.28 -5.95
CA ALA A 56 9.16 8.11 -5.98
C ALA A 56 8.81 7.17 -4.83
N ALA A 57 9.20 5.89 -4.92
CA ALA A 57 8.98 4.92 -3.84
C ALA A 57 9.66 5.32 -2.51
N GLY A 58 10.69 6.18 -2.56
CA GLY A 58 11.36 6.70 -1.37
C GLY A 58 10.60 7.80 -0.65
N ASP A 59 9.58 8.39 -1.27
CA ASP A 59 8.73 9.45 -0.71
C ASP A 59 7.53 8.89 0.06
N VAL A 60 7.30 7.57 0.00
CA VAL A 60 6.19 6.91 0.70
C VAL A 60 6.59 6.62 2.14
N ASP A 61 5.79 7.13 3.07
CA ASP A 61 6.01 7.00 4.51
C ASP A 61 5.45 5.69 5.07
N TYR A 62 4.32 5.23 4.53
CA TYR A 62 3.64 4.02 5.00
C TYR A 62 3.20 3.12 3.85
N VAL A 63 3.31 1.80 4.07
CA VAL A 63 2.64 0.81 3.23
C VAL A 63 1.67 0.02 4.10
N PHE A 64 0.39 0.12 3.79
CA PHE A 64 -0.65 -0.66 4.43
C PHE A 64 -1.01 -1.89 3.60
N LEU A 65 -1.01 -3.06 4.23
CA LEU A 65 -1.39 -4.33 3.63
C LEU A 65 -2.74 -4.77 4.18
N THR A 66 -3.73 -4.91 3.30
CA THR A 66 -5.05 -5.42 3.71
C THR A 66 -4.96 -6.88 4.13
N HIS A 67 -4.12 -7.67 3.45
CA HIS A 67 -3.78 -9.06 3.74
C HIS A 67 -2.55 -9.50 2.92
N TYR A 68 -2.20 -10.78 2.98
CA TYR A 68 -0.91 -11.30 2.53
C TYR A 68 -0.95 -12.21 1.29
N HIS A 69 -1.90 -12.01 0.38
CA HIS A 69 -1.81 -12.66 -0.93
C HIS A 69 -0.74 -12.01 -1.80
N LEU A 70 -0.11 -12.80 -2.68
CA LEU A 70 1.05 -12.35 -3.47
C LEU A 70 0.73 -11.17 -4.39
N ASP A 71 -0.48 -11.14 -4.92
CA ASP A 71 -0.99 -10.07 -5.77
C ASP A 71 -1.23 -8.75 -5.03
N HIS A 72 -1.11 -8.74 -3.69
CA HIS A 72 -1.14 -7.53 -2.85
C HIS A 72 0.26 -7.10 -2.37
N ILE A 73 1.18 -8.05 -2.12
CA ILE A 73 2.39 -7.78 -1.34
C ILE A 73 3.71 -7.82 -2.12
N LEU A 74 3.73 -8.32 -3.36
CA LEU A 74 5.00 -8.65 -4.03
C LEU A 74 5.89 -7.40 -4.22
N ASN A 75 5.30 -6.23 -4.40
CA ASN A 75 6.01 -4.96 -4.58
C ASN A 75 6.40 -4.24 -3.28
N VAL A 76 6.09 -4.78 -2.09
CA VAL A 76 6.41 -4.13 -0.79
C VAL A 76 7.90 -3.77 -0.69
N GLY A 77 8.79 -4.61 -1.21
CA GLY A 77 10.24 -4.41 -1.18
C GLY A 77 10.75 -3.14 -1.90
N MET A 78 9.90 -2.48 -2.68
CA MET A 78 10.20 -1.18 -3.31
C MET A 78 10.26 -0.03 -2.30
N PHE A 79 9.51 -0.12 -1.21
CA PHE A 79 9.30 0.97 -0.25
C PHE A 79 10.21 0.83 0.97
N ARG A 80 11.52 0.88 0.75
CA ARG A 80 12.54 0.56 1.79
C ARG A 80 12.56 1.51 2.99
N ASN A 81 12.00 2.71 2.84
CA ASN A 81 11.94 3.72 3.90
C ASN A 81 10.60 3.71 4.65
N ALA A 82 9.59 3.01 4.10
CA ALA A 82 8.25 3.06 4.63
C ALA A 82 8.11 2.19 5.89
N VAL A 83 7.27 2.65 6.82
CA VAL A 83 6.73 1.81 7.89
C VAL A 83 5.67 0.91 7.28
N LEU A 84 5.80 -0.40 7.48
CA LEU A 84 4.77 -1.34 7.01
C LEU A 84 3.69 -1.44 8.06
N ALA A 85 2.42 -1.55 7.66
CA ALA A 85 1.31 -1.74 8.58
C ALA A 85 0.34 -2.78 8.03
N ASP A 86 -0.27 -3.55 8.92
CA ASP A 86 -1.43 -4.39 8.62
C ASP A 86 -2.59 -4.02 9.56
N GLY A 87 -3.63 -4.85 9.65
CA GLY A 87 -4.77 -4.57 10.54
C GLY A 87 -4.45 -4.54 12.04
N TYR A 88 -3.24 -4.94 12.45
CA TYR A 88 -2.88 -5.17 13.84
C TYR A 88 -1.59 -4.47 14.28
N TYR A 89 -0.58 -4.42 13.40
CA TYR A 89 0.79 -4.04 13.73
C TYR A 89 1.36 -3.05 12.72
N MET A 90 2.19 -2.14 13.23
CA MET A 90 3.17 -1.40 12.43
C MET A 90 4.54 -2.03 12.60
N TYR A 91 5.33 -2.02 11.52
CA TYR A 91 6.66 -2.60 11.44
C TYR A 91 7.67 -1.55 11.00
N GLU A 92 8.53 -1.15 11.93
CA GLU A 92 9.70 -0.30 11.68
C GLU A 92 10.96 -1.18 11.66
N GLY A 93 11.40 -1.53 10.45
CA GLY A 93 12.47 -2.52 10.27
C GLY A 93 12.06 -3.89 10.82
N MET A 94 12.71 -4.33 11.89
CA MET A 94 12.45 -5.63 12.54
C MET A 94 11.51 -5.53 13.75
N LYS A 95 10.96 -4.35 14.04
CA LYS A 95 10.14 -4.10 15.24
C LYS A 95 8.67 -3.99 14.86
N GLY A 96 7.88 -4.99 15.25
CA GLY A 96 6.42 -4.95 15.17
C GLY A 96 5.82 -4.41 16.48
N THR A 97 4.94 -3.41 16.39
CA THR A 97 4.20 -2.85 17.53
C THR A 97 2.73 -2.70 17.19
N SER A 98 1.84 -3.06 18.11
CA SER A 98 0.40 -2.88 17.91
C SER A 98 0.06 -1.41 17.72
N HIS A 99 -0.83 -1.08 16.79
CA HIS A 99 -1.40 0.25 16.69
C HIS A 99 -2.84 0.29 17.22
N GLY A 100 -3.30 1.48 17.58
CA GLY A 100 -4.73 1.74 17.82
C GLY A 100 -5.47 1.85 16.49
N THR A 101 -6.51 2.69 16.44
CA THR A 101 -7.33 2.85 15.24
C THR A 101 -6.68 3.72 14.16
N SER A 102 -5.79 4.65 14.51
CA SER A 102 -5.32 5.70 13.58
C SER A 102 -3.80 5.78 13.47
N PRO A 103 -3.12 4.76 12.90
CA PRO A 103 -1.66 4.79 12.76
C PRO A 103 -1.13 5.81 11.74
N PHE A 104 -1.99 6.37 10.87
CA PHE A 104 -1.60 7.27 9.77
C PHE A 104 -2.04 8.72 10.01
N GLY A 105 -2.11 9.14 11.28
CA GLY A 105 -2.61 10.44 11.69
C GLY A 105 -4.13 10.49 11.88
N ASP A 106 -4.63 11.65 12.31
CA ASP A 106 -6.06 11.82 12.59
C ASP A 106 -6.86 11.82 11.28
N GLY A 107 -8.09 11.29 11.33
CA GLY A 107 -9.00 11.25 10.19
C GLY A 107 -8.88 10.01 9.29
N ILE A 108 -7.96 9.10 9.59
CA ILE A 108 -7.93 7.74 9.03
C ILE A 108 -8.09 6.74 10.17
N GLU A 109 -9.01 5.80 10.01
CA GLU A 109 -9.24 4.71 10.96
C GLU A 109 -9.11 3.37 10.24
N ILE A 110 -8.39 2.44 10.88
CA ILE A 110 -8.36 1.02 10.55
C ILE A 110 -9.39 0.35 11.48
N MET A 111 -10.39 -0.29 10.87
CA MET A 111 -11.54 -0.92 11.54
C MET A 111 -11.48 -2.45 11.48
#